data_AF-A0AAW2SSW8-F1
#
_entry.id   AF-A0AAW2SSW8-F1
#
_cell.length_a   1.000
_cell.length_b   1.000
_cell.length_c   1.000
_cell.angle_alpha   90.00
_cell.angle_beta   90.00
_cell.angle_gamma   90.00
#
_symmetry.space_group_name_H-M   'P 1'
#
loop_
_entity.id
_entity.type
_entity.pdbx_description
1 polymer ?
#
loop_
_entity_poly.entity_id
_entity_poly.type
_entity_poly.pdbx_seq_one_letter_code
_entity_poly.pdbx_strand_id
1 'polypeptide(L)'
;MTNEIQKQYERCDDIWSIMLHMKDHYAIPNLNIRYATMKAFFGTRMIEESSVREHGVMMLFLVQKLKDLETDFEREEKYIDMILQSLPPSFDQYIVNYNMNGFDKAFMY
;
A
#
# COMPACT_ATOMS: atom_id res chain seq x y z
N MET A 1 -24.03 16.29 23.44
CA MET A 1 -23.29 15.04 23.15
C MET A 1 -21.85 15.30 23.53
N THR A 2 -21.47 15.02 24.78
CA THR A 2 -20.08 15.17 25.22
C THR A 2 -19.36 13.91 24.74
N ASN A 3 -18.39 14.08 23.85
CA ASN A 3 -17.68 12.96 23.25
C ASN A 3 -17.02 12.15 24.39
N GLU A 4 -17.36 10.87 24.55
CA GLU A 4 -16.83 10.03 25.66
C GLU A 4 -15.30 10.04 25.69
N ILE A 5 -14.70 10.25 24.52
CA ILE A 5 -13.28 10.47 24.30
C ILE A 5 -12.79 11.74 25.03
N GLN A 6 -13.49 12.87 24.91
CA GLN A 6 -13.15 14.11 25.62
C GLN A 6 -13.16 13.91 27.14
N LYS A 7 -14.16 13.21 27.66
CA LYS A 7 -14.29 12.93 29.11
C LYS A 7 -13.19 12.02 29.65
N GLN A 8 -12.63 11.12 28.83
CA GLN A 8 -11.49 10.30 29.20
C GLN A 8 -10.18 11.09 29.24
N TYR A 9 -9.98 12.04 28.32
CA TYR A 9 -8.78 12.86 28.27
C TYR A 9 -8.75 13.99 29.31
N GLU A 10 -9.91 14.48 29.76
CA GLU A 10 -10.03 15.41 30.90
C GLU A 10 -9.51 14.82 32.23
N ARG A 11 -9.29 13.50 32.29
CA ARG A 11 -8.85 12.76 33.48
C ARG A 11 -7.36 12.35 33.43
N CYS A 12 -6.65 12.67 32.36
CA CYS A 12 -5.21 12.46 32.25
C CYS A 12 -4.48 13.72 32.71
N ASP A 13 -3.78 13.63 33.85
CA ASP A 13 -3.16 14.79 34.51
C ASP A 13 -1.87 15.30 33.82
N ASP A 14 -1.37 14.63 32.77
CA ASP A 14 -0.14 15.00 32.07
C ASP A 14 -0.23 14.87 30.53
N ILE A 15 0.24 15.89 29.81
CA ILE A 15 0.22 16.00 28.34
C ILE A 15 0.97 14.82 27.69
N TRP A 16 2.06 14.35 28.33
CA TRP A 16 2.84 13.22 27.81
C TRP A 16 2.02 11.93 27.76
N SER A 17 1.22 11.66 28.81
CA SER A 17 0.34 10.48 28.85
C SER A 17 -0.76 10.55 27.78
N ILE A 18 -1.31 11.74 27.53
CA ILE A 18 -2.28 11.97 26.45
C ILE A 18 -1.64 11.68 25.08
N MET A 19 -0.43 12.20 24.83
CA MET A 19 0.30 11.97 23.58
C MET A 19 0.63 10.49 23.37
N LEU A 20 1.03 9.77 24.41
CA LEU A 20 1.33 8.34 24.33
C LEU A 20 0.08 7.51 24.03
N HIS A 21 -1.04 7.80 24.71
CA HIS A 21 -2.31 7.12 24.47
C HIS A 21 -2.84 7.38 23.05
N MET A 22 -2.73 8.61 22.55
CA MET A 22 -3.06 8.93 21.17
C MET A 22 -2.17 8.14 20.22
N LYS A 23 -0.85 8.13 20.45
CA LYS A 23 0.09 7.39 19.61
C LYS A 23 -0.27 5.90 19.55
N ASP A 24 -0.54 5.25 20.67
CA ASP A 24 -0.94 3.84 20.70
C ASP A 24 -2.29 3.60 20.04
N HIS A 25 -3.28 4.45 20.33
CA HIS A 25 -4.64 4.29 19.81
C HIS A 25 -4.71 4.52 18.30
N TYR A 26 -3.85 5.36 17.72
CA TYR A 26 -3.78 5.56 16.27
C TYR A 26 -2.75 4.63 15.59
N ALA A 27 -1.70 4.20 16.29
CA ALA A 27 -0.71 3.26 15.75
C ALA A 27 -1.30 1.87 15.53
N ILE A 28 -2.08 1.32 16.47
CA ILE A 28 -2.68 -0.03 16.32
C ILE A 28 -3.61 -0.11 15.10
N PRO A 29 -4.57 0.83 14.89
CA PRO A 29 -5.35 0.89 13.66
C PRO A 29 -4.49 1.06 12.41
N ASN A 30 -3.44 1.90 12.46
CA ASN A 30 -2.55 2.07 11.33
C ASN A 30 -1.85 0.76 10.95
N LEU A 31 -1.36 -0.02 11.92
CA LEU A 31 -0.79 -1.35 11.70
C LEU A 31 -1.80 -2.32 11.08
N ASN A 32 -3.04 -2.32 11.55
CA ASN A 32 -4.11 -3.17 11.00
C ASN A 32 -4.47 -2.79 9.56
N ILE A 33 -4.58 -1.48 9.28
CA ILE A 33 -4.89 -0.96 7.94
C ILE A 33 -3.72 -1.26 6.99
N ARG A 34 -2.48 -1.09 7.44
CA ARG A 34 -1.27 -1.45 6.69
C ARG A 34 -1.26 -2.92 6.35
N TYR A 35 -1.44 -3.81 7.34
CA TYR A 35 -1.49 -5.24 7.10
C TYR A 35 -2.61 -5.64 6.13
N ALA A 36 -3.82 -5.09 6.29
CA ALA A 36 -4.93 -5.36 5.39
C ALA A 36 -4.65 -4.88 3.96
N THR A 37 -4.03 -3.71 3.82
CA THR A 37 -3.67 -3.13 2.52
C THR A 37 -2.56 -3.93 1.84
N MET A 38 -1.53 -4.35 2.59
CA MET A 38 -0.52 -5.29 2.10
C MET A 38 -1.17 -6.59 1.64
N LYS A 39 -2.00 -7.22 2.48
CA LYS A 39 -2.67 -8.47 2.14
C LYS A 39 -3.49 -8.35 0.85
N ALA A 40 -4.22 -7.24 0.67
CA ALA A 40 -4.93 -6.97 -0.57
C ALA A 40 -3.95 -6.82 -1.74
N PHE A 41 -2.92 -5.99 -1.61
CA PHE A 41 -1.94 -5.73 -2.67
C PHE A 41 -1.23 -7.01 -3.15
N PHE A 42 -0.70 -7.82 -2.23
CA PHE A 42 -0.01 -9.07 -2.56
C PHE A 42 -0.97 -10.16 -3.06
N GLY A 43 -2.23 -10.15 -2.61
CA GLY A 43 -3.24 -11.16 -2.92
C GLY A 43 -4.06 -10.87 -4.19
N THR A 44 -4.10 -9.63 -4.65
CA THR A 44 -4.86 -9.25 -5.85
C THR A 44 -4.25 -9.89 -7.09
N ARG A 45 -5.10 -10.51 -7.89
CA ARG A 45 -4.79 -11.12 -9.18
C ARG A 45 -5.86 -10.69 -10.17
N MET A 46 -5.43 -10.31 -11.37
CA MET A 46 -6.32 -10.01 -12.48
C MET A 46 -6.93 -11.30 -12.99
N ILE A 47 -8.21 -11.25 -13.36
CA ILE A 47 -8.91 -12.39 -13.96
C ILE A 47 -8.64 -12.37 -15.47
N GLU A 48 -8.47 -13.55 -16.07
CA GLU A 48 -8.34 -13.65 -17.52
C GLU A 48 -9.51 -12.96 -18.24
N GLU A 49 -9.20 -12.30 -19.35
CA GLU A 49 -10.17 -11.54 -20.18
C GLU A 49 -10.87 -10.35 -19.49
N SER A 50 -10.52 -10.04 -18.23
CA SER A 50 -11.02 -8.84 -17.53
C SER A 50 -10.30 -7.56 -17.96
N SER A 51 -10.84 -6.41 -17.54
CA SER A 51 -10.29 -5.11 -17.89
C SER A 51 -8.95 -4.84 -17.19
N VAL A 52 -7.87 -4.88 -17.97
CA VAL A 52 -6.51 -4.48 -17.53
C VAL A 52 -6.49 -3.07 -16.95
N ARG A 53 -7.31 -2.16 -17.52
CA ARG A 53 -7.40 -0.78 -17.05
C ARG A 53 -7.95 -0.70 -15.63
N GLU A 54 -9.05 -1.40 -15.37
CA GLU A 54 -9.69 -1.41 -14.05
C GLU A 54 -8.77 -2.05 -13.01
N HIS A 55 -8.13 -3.16 -13.40
CA HIS A 55 -7.13 -3.82 -12.56
C HIS A 55 -5.94 -2.89 -12.24
N GLY A 56 -5.42 -2.20 -13.25
CA GLY A 56 -4.33 -1.23 -13.09
C GLY A 56 -4.69 -0.09 -12.14
N VAL A 57 -5.90 0.48 -12.26
CA VAL A 57 -6.39 1.52 -11.33
C VAL A 57 -6.48 0.99 -9.90
N MET A 58 -7.00 -0.23 -9.70
CA MET A 58 -7.08 -0.86 -8.38
C MET A 58 -5.68 -1.06 -7.77
N MET A 59 -4.73 -1.59 -8.54
CA MET A 59 -3.36 -1.78 -8.06
C MET A 59 -2.68 -0.44 -7.72
N LEU A 60 -2.87 0.59 -8.55
CA LEU A 60 -2.32 1.93 -8.31
C LEU A 60 -2.86 2.56 -7.02
N PHE A 61 -4.16 2.38 -6.76
CA PHE A 61 -4.81 2.81 -5.53
C PHE A 61 -4.21 2.13 -4.29
N LEU A 62 -3.95 0.82 -4.35
CA LEU A 62 -3.31 0.08 -3.26
C LEU A 62 -1.87 0.54 -3.01
N VAL A 63 -1.11 0.83 -4.07
CA VAL A 63 0.26 1.38 -3.96
C VAL A 63 0.25 2.74 -3.26
N GLN A 64 -0.64 3.65 -3.67
CA GLN A 64 -0.77 4.97 -3.05
C GLN A 64 -1.11 4.84 -1.56
N LYS A 65 -2.07 3.97 -1.23
CA LYS A 65 -2.44 3.71 0.16
C LYS A 65 -1.28 3.14 0.98
N LEU A 66 -0.42 2.30 0.41
CA LEU A 66 0.79 1.82 1.09
C LEU A 66 1.84 2.93 1.28
N LYS A 67 2.07 3.76 0.25
CA LYS A 67 2.97 4.92 0.34
C LYS A 67 2.55 5.89 1.45
N ASP A 68 1.26 6.08 1.67
CA ASP A 68 0.73 6.92 2.76
C ASP A 68 0.91 6.30 4.15
N LEU A 69 1.01 4.97 4.24
CA LEU A 69 1.09 4.21 5.51
C LEU A 69 2.53 3.82 5.90
N GLU A 70 3.45 3.76 4.94
CA GLU A 70 4.83 3.32 5.15
C GLU A 70 5.84 4.36 4.65
N THR A 71 6.60 4.93 5.59
CA THR A 71 7.70 5.87 5.30
C THR A 71 8.89 5.21 4.59
N ASP A 72 9.05 3.88 4.68
CA ASP A 72 10.22 3.16 4.15
C ASP A 72 9.94 2.39 2.84
N PHE A 73 8.73 2.49 2.30
CA PHE A 73 8.33 1.76 1.09
C PHE A 73 8.70 2.52 -0.20
N GLU A 74 9.85 3.20 -0.16
CA GLU A 74 10.26 4.21 -1.14
C GLU A 74 10.77 3.62 -2.47
N ARG A 75 10.97 2.31 -2.57
CA ARG A 75 11.42 1.71 -3.84
C ARG A 75 10.26 1.44 -4.78
N GLU A 76 10.01 2.41 -5.67
CA GLU A 76 9.00 2.36 -6.72
C GLU A 76 9.07 1.08 -7.57
N GLU A 77 10.28 0.58 -7.80
CA GLU A 77 10.57 -0.66 -8.54
C GLU A 77 9.83 -1.89 -7.96
N LYS A 78 9.72 -2.01 -6.63
CA LYS A 78 9.05 -3.16 -5.98
C LYS A 78 7.56 -3.25 -6.32
N TYR A 79 6.91 -2.11 -6.52
CA TYR A 79 5.49 -2.10 -6.84
C TYR A 79 5.23 -2.49 -8.29
N ILE A 80 6.12 -2.09 -9.20
CA ILE A 80 6.04 -2.46 -10.61
C ILE A 80 6.10 -3.98 -10.75
N ASP A 81 7.07 -4.63 -10.11
CA ASP A 81 7.20 -6.09 -10.13
C ASP A 81 5.93 -6.78 -9.62
N MET A 82 5.32 -6.24 -8.56
CA MET A 82 4.08 -6.80 -8.00
C MET A 82 2.88 -6.59 -8.92
N ILE A 83 2.79 -5.43 -9.59
CA ILE A 83 1.76 -5.17 -10.59
C ILE A 83 1.89 -6.15 -11.75
N LEU A 84 3.10 -6.37 -12.26
CA LEU A 84 3.34 -7.34 -13.33
C LEU A 84 2.98 -8.77 -12.89
N GLN A 85 3.35 -9.18 -11.68
CA GLN A 85 3.00 -10.50 -11.11
C GLN A 85 1.50 -10.69 -10.86
N SER A 86 0.73 -9.60 -10.78
CA SER A 86 -0.72 -9.68 -10.60
C SER A 86 -1.48 -9.93 -11.90
N LEU A 87 -0.84 -9.76 -13.06
CA LEU A 87 -1.43 -10.03 -14.36
C LEU A 87 -1.55 -11.55 -14.59
N PRO A 88 -2.49 -11.99 -15.43
CA PRO A 88 -2.66 -13.40 -15.70
C PRO A 88 -1.69 -13.89 -16.79
N PRO A 89 -1.53 -15.22 -16.98
CA PRO A 89 -0.52 -15.80 -17.88
C PRO A 89 -0.62 -15.34 -19.33
N SER A 90 -1.80 -14.92 -19.81
CA SER A 90 -1.95 -14.32 -21.14
C SER A 90 -1.07 -13.08 -21.38
N PHE A 91 -0.55 -12.45 -20.32
CA PHE A 91 0.35 -11.29 -20.36
C PHE A 91 1.83 -11.64 -20.24
N ASP A 92 2.22 -12.91 -20.16
CA ASP A 92 3.62 -13.33 -19.98
C ASP A 92 4.55 -12.73 -21.05
N GLN A 93 4.13 -12.72 -22.32
CA GLN A 93 4.90 -12.12 -23.40
C GLN A 93 5.10 -10.61 -23.22
N TYR A 94 4.10 -9.91 -22.70
CA TYR A 94 4.19 -8.47 -22.39
C TYR A 94 5.18 -8.24 -21.24
N ILE A 95 5.13 -9.06 -20.19
CA ILE A 95 6.04 -8.96 -19.03
C ILE A 95 7.48 -9.18 -19.49
N VAL A 96 7.73 -10.20 -20.31
CA VAL A 96 9.05 -10.49 -20.87
C VAL A 96 9.57 -9.30 -21.69
N ASN A 97 8.73 -8.72 -22.56
CA ASN A 97 9.10 -7.55 -23.35
C ASN A 97 9.37 -6.31 -22.49
N TYR A 98 8.56 -6.09 -21.45
CA TYR A 98 8.76 -4.99 -20.50
C TYR A 98 10.11 -5.12 -19.78
N ASN A 99 10.41 -6.30 -19.26
CA ASN A 99 11.66 -6.58 -18.55
C ASN A 99 12.88 -6.39 -19.46
N MET A 100 12.82 -6.87 -20.71
CA MET A 100 13.92 -6.70 -21.67
C MET A 100 14.16 -5.24 -22.06
N ASN A 101 13.10 -4.45 -22.28
CA ASN A 101 13.23 -3.02 -22.59
C ASN A 101 13.71 -2.17 -21.39
N GLY A 102 13.59 -2.68 -20.16
CA GLY A 102 14.16 -2.08 -18.96
C GLY A 102 15.69 -2.19 -18.90
N PHE A 103 16.26 -3.29 -19.40
CA PHE A 103 17.72 -3.50 -19.45
C PHE A 103 18.42 -2.52 -20.40
N ASP A 104 17.81 -2.16 -21.52
CA ASP A 104 18.40 -1.19 -22.46
C ASP A 104 18.55 0.22 -21.87
N LYS A 105 17.75 0.58 -20.86
CA LYS A 105 17.87 1.87 -20.15
C LYS A 105 19.02 1.91 -19.14
N ALA A 106 19.53 0.76 -18.70
CA ALA A 106 20.66 0.67 -17.77
C ALA A 106 22.02 0.95 -18.44
N PHE A 107 22.08 0.93 -19.77
CA PHE A 107 23.30 1.21 -20.55
C PHE A 107 23.34 2.62 -21.17
N MET A 108 22.41 3.50 -20.79
CA MET A 108 22.30 4.88 -21.30
C MET A 108 22.68 5.96 -20.27
N TYR A 109 23.40 5.60 -19.20
CA TYR A 109 24.03 6.54 -18.26
C TYR A 109 25.50 6.21 -18.03
#